data_AF-A0A961P4I5-F1
#
_entry.id   AF-A0A961P4I5-F1
#
_cell.length_a   1.000
_cell.length_b   1.000
_cell.length_c   1.000
_cell.angle_alpha   90.00
_cell.angle_beta   90.00
_cell.angle_gamma   90.00
#
_symmetry.space_group_name_H-M   'P 1'
#
loop_
_entity.id
_entity.type
_entity.pdbx_description
1 polymer ?
#
loop_
_entity_poly.entity_id
_entity_poly.type
_entity_poly.pdbx_seq_one_letter_code
_entity_poly.pdbx_strand_id
1 'polypeptide(L)'
;MQQSFSDCVLLKWQPGINDPYVLSWIMVAIYALAAALALAVAHRAPFPAETRRRERVFWIVVAIVAAVLAVNKQADLQTLLLAAGGCVMRAQGWADETIWLKGGATLALIALALGIGGGGLWSLRRTSRRTALPLAGLALMAGFIAFRALEILFFRGPLRALSLSDWPDRVLELSGPAVVIVGAWLLLNGRSGVGAARSYPKV
;
A
#
# COMPACT_ATOMS: atom_id res chain seq x y z
N MET A 1 -0.68 -41.33 -0.13
CA MET A 1 0.28 -40.32 -0.62
C MET A 1 0.14 -39.09 0.26
N GLN A 2 1.07 -38.85 1.19
CA GLN A 2 1.10 -37.61 1.98
C GLN A 2 1.59 -36.49 1.05
N GLN A 3 0.70 -35.60 0.63
CA GLN A 3 1.15 -34.37 -0.03
C GLN A 3 1.93 -33.56 1.00
N SER A 4 3.14 -33.14 0.66
CA SER A 4 3.91 -32.22 1.50
C SER A 4 3.16 -30.89 1.60
N PHE A 5 3.29 -30.19 2.73
CA PHE A 5 2.71 -28.85 2.91
C PHE A 5 3.09 -27.92 1.75
N SER A 6 4.36 -27.96 1.34
CA SER A 6 4.89 -27.18 0.23
C SER A 6 4.18 -27.48 -1.09
N ASP A 7 3.88 -28.75 -1.38
CA ASP A 7 3.18 -29.15 -2.61
C ASP A 7 1.76 -28.60 -2.62
N CYS A 8 1.05 -28.66 -1.48
CA CYS A 8 -0.29 -28.11 -1.35
C CYS A 8 -0.33 -26.59 -1.61
N VAL A 9 0.67 -25.87 -1.09
CA VAL A 9 0.79 -24.42 -1.29
C VAL A 9 1.12 -24.12 -2.75
N LEU A 10 2.11 -24.78 -3.33
CA LEU A 10 2.57 -24.56 -4.70
C LEU A 10 1.54 -24.95 -5.78
N LEU A 11 0.66 -25.92 -5.47
CA LEU A 11 -0.50 -26.25 -6.31
C LEU A 11 -1.55 -25.14 -6.36
N LYS A 12 -1.64 -24.31 -5.32
CA LYS A 12 -2.69 -23.28 -5.16
C LYS A 12 -2.18 -21.86 -5.38
N TRP A 13 -0.88 -21.67 -5.24
CA TRP A 13 -0.16 -20.44 -5.49
C TRP A 13 1.12 -20.80 -6.21
N GLN A 14 1.30 -20.32 -7.43
CA GLN A 14 2.57 -20.46 -8.11
C GLN A 14 3.33 -19.15 -7.94
N PRO A 15 4.62 -19.18 -7.51
CA PRO A 15 5.50 -18.03 -7.59
C PRO A 15 5.73 -17.70 -9.07
N GLY A 16 4.78 -16.98 -9.64
CA GLY A 16 4.84 -16.46 -10.99
C GLY A 16 4.80 -14.95 -10.91
N ILE A 17 5.59 -14.31 -11.78
CA ILE A 17 5.31 -12.93 -12.20
C ILE A 17 3.88 -12.97 -12.73
N ASN A 18 2.92 -12.52 -11.90
CA ASN A 18 1.49 -12.78 -12.11
C ASN A 18 0.96 -12.13 -13.42
N ASP A 19 1.77 -11.27 -14.04
CA ASP A 19 1.57 -10.73 -15.37
C ASP A 19 2.91 -10.34 -16.02
N PRO A 20 3.34 -10.96 -17.14
CA PRO A 20 4.53 -10.56 -17.90
C PRO A 20 4.35 -9.21 -18.63
N TYR A 21 3.22 -8.53 -18.44
CA TYR A 21 2.93 -7.27 -19.08
C TYR A 21 3.76 -6.13 -18.49
N VAL A 22 4.32 -5.31 -19.39
CA VAL A 22 5.10 -4.10 -19.08
C VAL A 22 4.37 -3.21 -18.07
N LEU A 23 3.05 -3.13 -18.12
CA LEU A 23 2.23 -2.34 -17.21
C LEU A 23 2.39 -2.73 -15.75
N SER A 24 2.50 -4.02 -15.41
CA SER A 24 2.68 -4.48 -14.02
C SER A 24 4.04 -4.05 -13.47
N TRP A 25 5.07 -4.05 -14.30
CA TRP A 25 6.39 -3.51 -13.94
C TRP A 25 6.40 -2.00 -13.80
N ILE A 26 5.61 -1.28 -14.62
CA ILE A 26 5.40 0.16 -14.44
C ILE A 26 4.77 0.45 -13.08
N MET A 27 3.76 -0.32 -12.65
CA MET A 27 3.14 -0.16 -11.32
C MET A 27 4.15 -0.37 -10.19
N VAL A 28 4.99 -1.41 -10.29
CA VAL A 28 6.08 -1.64 -9.33
C VAL A 28 7.02 -0.44 -9.28
N ALA A 29 7.44 0.08 -10.43
CA ALA A 29 8.32 1.24 -10.51
C ALA A 29 7.68 2.49 -9.88
N ILE A 30 6.38 2.70 -10.08
CA ILE A 30 5.64 3.82 -9.48
C ILE A 30 5.58 3.70 -7.95
N TYR A 31 5.26 2.51 -7.42
CA TYR A 31 5.28 2.30 -5.97
C TYR A 31 6.69 2.43 -5.38
N ALA A 32 7.71 1.90 -6.06
CA ALA A 32 9.10 2.03 -5.65
C ALA A 32 9.55 3.49 -5.65
N LEU A 33 9.15 4.27 -6.66
CA LEU A 33 9.42 5.71 -6.73
C LEU A 33 8.71 6.46 -5.59
N ALA A 34 7.44 6.15 -5.30
CA ALA A 34 6.71 6.72 -4.18
C ALA A 34 7.42 6.42 -2.84
N ALA A 35 7.90 5.18 -2.65
CA ALA A 35 8.65 4.78 -1.46
C ALA A 35 9.97 5.56 -1.32
N ALA A 36 10.75 5.65 -2.39
CA ALA A 36 12.03 6.36 -2.40
C ALA A 36 11.86 7.85 -2.12
N LEU A 37 10.86 8.50 -2.74
CA LEU A 37 10.58 9.92 -2.51
C LEU A 37 10.03 10.18 -1.11
N ALA A 38 9.16 9.30 -0.60
CA ALA A 38 8.67 9.40 0.77
C ALA A 38 9.81 9.30 1.79
N LEU A 39 10.74 8.36 1.59
CA LEU A 39 11.93 8.23 2.42
C LEU A 39 12.85 9.46 2.30
N ALA A 40 13.05 9.96 1.09
CA ALA A 40 13.82 11.17 0.86
C ALA A 40 13.22 12.38 1.60
N VAL A 41 11.88 12.52 1.60
CA VAL A 41 11.18 13.56 2.36
C VAL A 41 11.38 13.38 3.86
N ALA A 42 11.26 12.16 4.39
CA ALA A 42 11.49 11.88 5.81
C ALA A 42 12.90 12.33 6.27
N HIS A 43 13.92 12.11 5.45
CA HIS A 43 15.29 12.46 5.81
C HIS A 43 15.64 13.92 5.54
N ARG A 44 15.16 14.47 4.42
CA ARG A 44 15.66 15.74 3.89
C ARG A 44 14.73 16.92 4.16
N ALA A 45 13.42 16.74 4.26
CA ALA A 45 12.49 17.87 4.30
C ALA A 45 12.63 18.72 5.58
N PRO A 46 12.55 20.06 5.46
CA PRO A 46 12.66 20.98 6.59
C PRO A 46 11.34 21.02 7.37
N PHE A 47 11.12 20.04 8.24
CA PHE A 47 9.95 20.02 9.12
C PHE A 47 10.10 20.96 10.32
N PRO A 48 9.04 21.67 10.74
CA PRO A 48 9.02 22.48 11.96
C PRO A 48 9.45 21.66 13.18
N ALA A 49 10.16 22.27 14.13
CA ALA A 49 10.72 21.54 15.29
C ALA A 49 9.64 20.79 16.10
N GLU A 50 8.46 21.39 16.25
CA GLU A 50 7.33 20.84 17.01
C GLU A 50 6.70 19.59 16.37
N THR A 51 6.65 19.54 15.03
CA THR A 51 5.98 18.45 14.29
C THR A 51 6.96 17.48 13.62
N ARG A 52 8.27 17.80 13.62
CA ARG A 52 9.33 17.04 12.92
C ARG A 52 9.27 15.54 13.12
N ARG A 53 9.12 15.08 14.37
CA ARG A 53 9.09 13.64 14.66
C ARG A 53 7.86 12.96 14.05
N ARG A 54 6.68 13.58 14.16
CA ARG A 54 5.41 13.03 13.65
C ARG A 54 5.40 12.98 12.13
N GLU A 55 5.84 14.05 11.48
CA GLU A 55 5.94 14.11 10.02
C GLU A 55 6.96 13.10 9.49
N ARG A 56 8.12 12.95 10.14
CA ARG A 56 9.09 11.90 9.78
C ARG A 56 8.51 10.49 9.88
N VAL A 57 7.88 10.17 11.00
CA VAL A 57 7.26 8.84 11.19
C VAL A 57 6.18 8.60 10.14
N PHE A 58 5.35 9.60 9.84
CA PHE A 58 4.36 9.51 8.78
C PHE A 58 4.99 9.16 7.43
N TRP A 59 6.01 9.89 7.01
CA TRP A 59 6.68 9.64 5.73
C TRP A 59 7.40 8.29 5.67
N ILE A 60 7.95 7.82 6.80
CA ILE A 60 8.50 6.46 6.92
C ILE A 60 7.40 5.41 6.74
N VAL A 61 6.23 5.59 7.39
CA VAL A 61 5.09 4.68 7.23
C VAL A 61 4.62 4.64 5.79
N VAL A 62 4.47 5.80 5.14
CA VAL A 62 4.12 5.88 3.70
C VAL A 62 5.15 5.14 2.84
N ALA A 63 6.45 5.32 3.12
CA ALA A 63 7.51 4.63 2.39
C ALA A 63 7.44 3.11 2.54
N ILE A 64 7.22 2.63 3.78
CA ILE A 64 7.06 1.20 4.06
C ILE A 64 5.82 0.63 3.35
N VAL A 65 4.68 1.31 3.44
CA VAL A 65 3.43 0.88 2.77
C VAL A 65 3.63 0.79 1.26
N ALA A 66 4.22 1.81 0.64
CA ALA A 66 4.49 1.81 -0.81
C ALA A 66 5.48 0.71 -1.21
N ALA A 67 6.53 0.47 -0.43
CA ALA A 67 7.49 -0.61 -0.69
C ALA A 67 6.85 -2.00 -0.57
N VAL A 68 6.04 -2.22 0.47
CA VAL A 68 5.28 -3.46 0.66
C VAL A 68 4.31 -3.66 -0.51
N LEU A 69 3.63 -2.62 -0.99
CA LEU A 69 2.76 -2.71 -2.17
C LEU A 69 3.52 -3.06 -3.45
N ALA A 70 4.71 -2.49 -3.67
CA ALA A 70 5.57 -2.82 -4.82
C ALA A 70 5.94 -4.31 -4.82
N VAL A 71 6.36 -4.84 -3.68
CA VAL A 71 6.69 -6.27 -3.52
C VAL A 71 5.45 -7.14 -3.66
N ASN A 72 4.35 -6.75 -3.00
CA ASN A 72 3.09 -7.48 -3.05
C ASN A 72 2.52 -7.57 -4.46
N LYS A 73 2.74 -6.57 -5.32
CA LYS A 73 2.28 -6.62 -6.72
C LYS A 73 2.92 -7.77 -7.52
N GLN A 74 4.17 -8.09 -7.23
CA GLN A 74 4.89 -9.17 -7.93
C GLN A 74 4.67 -10.53 -7.26
N ALA A 75 4.69 -10.58 -5.92
CA ALA A 75 4.61 -11.83 -5.18
C ALA A 75 3.17 -12.29 -4.90
N ASP A 76 2.18 -11.40 -5.01
CA ASP A 76 0.79 -11.64 -4.56
C ASP A 76 0.78 -12.37 -3.20
N LEU A 77 1.38 -11.73 -2.19
CA LEU A 77 1.56 -12.31 -0.85
C LEU A 77 0.21 -12.65 -0.20
N GLN A 78 -0.85 -11.93 -0.57
CA GLN A 78 -2.20 -12.18 -0.10
C GLN A 78 -2.72 -13.54 -0.54
N THR A 79 -2.57 -13.90 -1.81
CA THR A 79 -2.99 -15.23 -2.29
C THR A 79 -2.09 -16.33 -1.74
N LEU A 80 -0.77 -16.08 -1.56
CA LEU A 80 0.14 -17.02 -0.89
C LEU A 80 -0.30 -17.33 0.55
N LEU A 81 -0.56 -16.30 1.35
CA LEU A 81 -0.98 -16.46 2.75
C LEU A 81 -2.30 -17.24 2.85
N LEU A 82 -3.25 -16.96 1.95
CA LEU A 82 -4.52 -17.69 1.90
C LEU A 82 -4.35 -19.14 1.43
N ALA A 83 -3.43 -19.40 0.50
CA ALA A 83 -3.11 -20.75 0.07
C ALA A 83 -2.46 -21.56 1.21
N ALA A 84 -1.48 -20.97 1.89
CA ALA A 84 -0.81 -21.54 3.06
C ALA A 84 -1.81 -21.84 4.19
N GLY A 85 -2.62 -20.86 4.58
CA GLY A 85 -3.64 -21.05 5.61
C GLY A 85 -4.65 -22.13 5.21
N GLY A 86 -5.11 -22.15 3.96
CA GLY A 86 -6.02 -23.20 3.48
C GLY A 86 -5.40 -24.61 3.52
N CYS A 87 -4.09 -24.74 3.30
CA CYS A 87 -3.38 -26.01 3.43
C CYS A 87 -3.24 -26.45 4.89
N VAL A 88 -2.94 -25.52 5.80
CA VAL A 88 -2.92 -25.78 7.25
C VAL A 88 -4.30 -26.26 7.74
N MET A 89 -5.38 -25.59 7.33
CA MET A 89 -6.74 -25.95 7.73
C MET A 89 -7.14 -27.34 7.24
N ARG A 90 -6.79 -27.70 5.99
CA ARG A 90 -7.04 -29.05 5.47
C ARG A 90 -6.24 -30.12 6.20
N ALA A 91 -4.98 -29.85 6.53
CA ALA A 91 -4.15 -30.77 7.29
C ALA A 91 -4.73 -31.05 8.69
N GLN A 92 -5.44 -30.07 9.27
CA GLN A 92 -6.15 -30.19 10.55
C GLN A 92 -7.58 -30.73 10.43
N GLY A 93 -8.05 -31.07 9.22
CA GLY A 93 -9.40 -31.59 8.99
C GLY A 93 -10.50 -30.53 8.88
N TRP A 94 -10.16 -29.24 8.88
CA TRP A 94 -11.13 -28.12 8.86
C TRP A 94 -11.35 -27.57 7.44
N ALA A 95 -11.56 -28.46 6.46
CA ALA A 95 -11.61 -28.09 5.05
C ALA A 95 -12.76 -27.10 4.73
N ASP A 96 -13.86 -27.15 5.47
CA ASP A 96 -15.06 -26.34 5.25
C ASP A 96 -14.94 -24.90 5.79
N GLU A 97 -13.96 -24.62 6.66
CA GLU A 97 -13.78 -23.30 7.30
C GLU A 97 -12.99 -22.29 6.45
N THR A 98 -12.76 -22.60 5.17
CA THR A 98 -11.96 -21.74 4.29
C THR A 98 -12.60 -20.35 4.09
N ILE A 99 -13.92 -20.20 4.28
CA ILE A 99 -14.64 -18.91 4.22
C ILE A 99 -14.27 -18.04 5.44
N TRP A 100 -14.23 -18.61 6.64
CA TRP A 100 -13.86 -17.89 7.86
C TRP A 100 -12.40 -17.43 7.84
N LEU A 101 -11.50 -18.28 7.33
CA LEU A 101 -10.10 -17.92 7.14
C LEU A 101 -9.96 -16.71 6.20
N LYS A 102 -10.64 -16.74 5.05
CA LYS A 102 -10.60 -15.64 4.07
C LYS A 102 -11.23 -14.37 4.62
N GLY A 103 -12.41 -14.47 5.23
CA GLY A 103 -13.12 -13.35 5.85
C GLY A 103 -12.30 -12.70 6.95
N GLY A 104 -11.71 -13.49 7.85
CA GLY A 104 -10.84 -13.01 8.91
C GLY A 104 -9.59 -12.31 8.39
N ALA A 105 -8.90 -12.91 7.40
CA ALA A 105 -7.72 -12.29 6.77
C ALA A 105 -8.07 -10.97 6.05
N THR A 106 -9.19 -10.93 5.32
CA THR A 106 -9.70 -9.73 4.66
C THR A 106 -10.04 -8.64 5.67
N LEU A 107 -10.77 -8.97 6.74
CA LEU A 107 -11.13 -8.01 7.79
C LEU A 107 -9.88 -7.46 8.51
N ALA A 108 -8.90 -8.31 8.81
CA ALA A 108 -7.65 -7.89 9.42
C ALA A 108 -6.88 -6.90 8.53
N LEU A 109 -6.82 -7.15 7.22
CA LEU A 109 -6.19 -6.24 6.26
C LEU A 109 -6.92 -4.90 6.13
N ILE A 110 -8.26 -4.93 6.08
CA ILE A 110 -9.08 -3.71 6.07
C ILE A 110 -8.84 -2.91 7.35
N ALA A 111 -8.90 -3.56 8.52
CA ALA A 111 -8.67 -2.91 9.80
C ALA A 111 -7.26 -2.31 9.89
N LEU A 112 -6.24 -3.00 9.39
CA LEU A 112 -4.87 -2.49 9.31
C LEU A 112 -4.78 -1.25 8.40
N ALA A 113 -5.36 -1.31 7.21
CA ALA A 113 -5.36 -0.21 6.25
C ALA A 113 -6.06 1.04 6.82
N LEU A 114 -7.23 0.85 7.42
CA LEU A 114 -7.98 1.92 8.10
C LEU A 114 -7.24 2.45 9.33
N GLY A 115 -6.57 1.59 10.09
CA GLY A 115 -5.75 1.99 11.24
C GLY A 115 -4.56 2.85 10.83
N ILE A 116 -3.86 2.48 9.75
CA ILE A 116 -2.75 3.27 9.20
C ILE A 116 -3.25 4.60 8.65
N GLY A 117 -4.30 4.60 7.82
CA GLY A 117 -4.87 5.81 7.23
C GLY A 117 -5.47 6.75 8.27
N GLY A 118 -6.32 6.22 9.16
CA GLY A 118 -6.96 6.94 10.25
C GLY A 118 -5.97 7.45 11.30
N GLY A 119 -4.97 6.63 11.66
CA GLY A 119 -3.87 7.03 12.54
C GLY A 119 -3.02 8.15 11.94
N GLY A 120 -2.74 8.08 10.63
CA GLY A 120 -2.10 9.16 9.87
C GLY A 120 -2.91 10.45 9.90
N LEU A 121 -4.21 10.36 9.58
CA LEU A 121 -5.18 11.48 9.61
C LEU A 121 -5.21 12.12 10.99
N TRP A 122 -5.33 11.32 12.04
CA TRP A 122 -5.43 11.81 13.41
C TRP A 122 -4.12 12.43 13.91
N SER A 123 -2.98 11.82 13.59
CA SER A 123 -1.65 12.31 13.98
C SER A 123 -1.31 13.66 13.31
N LEU A 124 -1.80 13.88 12.09
CA LEU A 124 -1.52 15.07 11.27
C LEU A 124 -2.69 16.07 11.19
N ARG A 125 -3.79 15.85 11.93
CA ARG A 125 -4.99 16.73 11.89
C ARG A 125 -4.74 18.19 12.27
N ARG A 126 -3.62 18.49 12.93
CA ARG A 126 -3.21 19.85 13.33
C ARG A 126 -2.10 20.44 12.45
N THR A 127 -1.63 19.69 11.46
CA THR A 127 -0.55 20.10 10.56
C THR A 127 -1.14 20.69 9.27
N SER A 128 -0.50 21.74 8.74
CA SER A 128 -0.94 22.57 7.61
C SER A 128 -1.30 21.80 6.32
N ARG A 129 -1.90 22.50 5.34
CA ARG A 129 -2.18 22.05 3.95
C ARG A 129 -1.03 21.31 3.26
N ARG A 130 0.22 21.49 3.72
CA ARG A 130 1.43 20.78 3.26
C ARG A 130 1.36 19.25 3.37
N THR A 131 0.64 18.72 4.35
CA THR A 131 0.48 17.27 4.53
C THR A 131 -0.81 16.72 3.95
N ALA A 132 -1.71 17.57 3.41
CA ALA A 132 -3.01 17.13 2.90
C ALA A 132 -2.90 16.21 1.68
N LEU A 133 -2.02 16.53 0.72
CA LEU A 133 -1.80 15.67 -0.46
C LEU A 133 -1.28 14.28 -0.08
N PRO A 134 -0.15 14.14 0.65
CA PRO A 134 0.37 12.83 1.04
C PRO A 134 -0.61 11.99 1.86
N LEU A 135 -1.42 12.65 2.69
CA LEU A 135 -2.46 12.02 3.49
C LEU A 135 -3.58 11.45 2.61
N ALA A 136 -4.01 12.21 1.59
CA ALA A 136 -4.97 11.74 0.60
C ALA A 136 -4.40 10.57 -0.20
N GLY A 137 -3.12 10.63 -0.57
CA GLY A 137 -2.42 9.52 -1.23
C GLY A 137 -2.38 8.25 -0.38
N LEU A 138 -2.09 8.36 0.92
CA LEU A 138 -2.13 7.23 1.86
C LEU A 138 -3.55 6.66 2.02
N ALA A 139 -4.57 7.53 2.08
CA ALA A 139 -5.96 7.10 2.16
C ALA A 139 -6.41 6.34 0.90
N LEU A 140 -5.99 6.79 -0.28
CA LEU A 140 -6.25 6.10 -1.56
C LEU A 140 -5.54 4.74 -1.60
N MET A 141 -4.28 4.65 -1.17
CA MET A 141 -3.57 3.37 -1.04
C MET A 141 -4.27 2.42 -0.07
N ALA A 142 -4.72 2.91 1.09
CA ALA A 142 -5.48 2.12 2.04
C ALA A 142 -6.81 1.64 1.45
N GLY A 143 -7.51 2.51 0.70
CA GLY A 143 -8.72 2.16 -0.03
C GLY A 143 -8.48 1.07 -1.09
N PHE A 144 -7.37 1.15 -1.83
CA PHE A 144 -6.98 0.10 -2.78
C PHE A 144 -6.72 -1.24 -2.09
N ILE A 145 -6.00 -1.25 -0.95
CA ILE A 145 -5.78 -2.46 -0.16
C ILE A 145 -7.10 -3.08 0.29
N ALA A 146 -8.02 -2.25 0.78
CA ALA A 146 -9.35 -2.69 1.21
C ALA A 146 -10.17 -3.24 0.03
N PHE A 147 -10.15 -2.56 -1.12
CA PHE A 147 -10.81 -3.01 -2.34
C PHE A 147 -10.31 -4.39 -2.78
N ARG A 148 -8.99 -4.60 -2.84
CA ARG A 148 -8.38 -5.90 -3.16
C ARG A 148 -8.78 -6.99 -2.17
N ALA A 149 -8.88 -6.65 -0.88
CA ALA A 149 -9.31 -7.59 0.14
C ALA A 149 -10.80 -7.96 0.01
N LEU A 150 -11.66 -7.00 -0.32
CA LEU A 150 -13.08 -7.21 -0.61
C LEU A 150 -13.28 -8.03 -1.88
N GLU A 151 -12.48 -7.78 -2.93
CA GLU A 151 -12.51 -8.53 -4.18
C GLU A 151 -12.38 -10.04 -3.93
N ILE A 152 -11.42 -10.45 -3.07
CA ILE A 152 -11.18 -11.85 -2.71
C ILE A 152 -12.39 -12.48 -1.99
N LEU A 153 -13.11 -11.69 -1.18
CA LEU A 153 -14.25 -12.15 -0.39
C LEU A 153 -15.54 -12.25 -1.21
N PHE A 154 -15.79 -11.28 -2.10
CA PHE A 154 -17.05 -11.14 -2.83
C PHE A 154 -17.02 -11.70 -4.26
N PHE A 155 -15.87 -11.68 -4.96
CA PHE A 155 -15.79 -11.95 -6.40
C PHE A 155 -15.30 -13.36 -6.78
N ARG A 156 -15.58 -14.38 -5.95
CA ARG A 156 -15.46 -15.80 -6.38
C ARG A 156 -16.83 -16.36 -6.78
N GLY A 157 -17.29 -16.00 -7.98
CA GLY A 157 -18.54 -16.48 -8.60
C GLY A 157 -18.70 -16.04 -10.06
N PRO A 158 -19.80 -16.41 -10.76
CA PRO A 158 -20.05 -16.06 -12.17
C PRO A 158 -20.06 -14.55 -12.46
N LEU A 159 -20.16 -13.72 -11.42
CA LEU A 159 -20.04 -12.25 -11.49
C LEU A 159 -18.64 -11.77 -11.92
N ARG A 160 -17.57 -12.56 -11.77
CA ARG A 160 -16.23 -12.21 -12.27
C ARG A 160 -16.19 -12.17 -13.81
N ALA A 161 -17.01 -13.00 -14.47
CA ALA A 161 -17.15 -12.98 -15.93
C ALA A 161 -17.98 -11.78 -16.43
N LEU A 162 -18.71 -11.10 -15.54
CA LEU A 162 -19.46 -9.87 -15.82
C LEU A 162 -18.65 -8.59 -15.54
N SER A 163 -17.43 -8.69 -14.97
CA SER A 163 -16.52 -7.56 -14.84
C SER A 163 -15.90 -7.26 -16.21
N LEU A 164 -16.51 -6.34 -16.95
CA LEU A 164 -16.21 -6.07 -18.35
C LEU A 164 -14.95 -5.21 -18.59
N SER A 165 -14.20 -4.81 -17.55
CA SER A 165 -12.92 -4.11 -17.75
C SER A 165 -12.06 -3.97 -16.49
N ASP A 166 -10.75 -4.18 -16.61
CA ASP A 166 -9.78 -3.97 -15.51
C ASP A 166 -9.44 -2.49 -15.25
N TRP A 167 -9.99 -1.54 -16.01
CA TRP A 167 -9.58 -0.13 -15.94
C TRP A 167 -9.89 0.56 -14.59
N PRO A 168 -11.03 0.29 -13.89
CA PRO A 168 -11.33 0.94 -12.62
C PRO A 168 -10.30 0.59 -11.54
N ASP A 169 -9.85 -0.67 -11.54
CA ASP A 169 -8.87 -1.20 -10.58
C ASP A 169 -7.51 -0.54 -10.77
N ARG A 170 -7.09 -0.36 -12.05
CA ARG A 170 -5.83 0.30 -12.40
C ARG A 170 -5.81 1.78 -12.04
N VAL A 171 -6.93 2.49 -12.22
CA VAL A 171 -7.04 3.91 -11.84
C VAL A 171 -6.93 4.06 -10.32
N LEU A 172 -7.62 3.21 -9.56
CA LEU A 172 -7.53 3.22 -8.10
C LEU A 172 -6.11 2.90 -7.62
N GLU A 173 -5.47 1.89 -8.22
CA GLU A 173 -4.10 1.46 -7.92
C GLU A 173 -3.07 2.59 -8.13
N LEU A 174 -3.19 3.36 -9.21
CA LEU A 174 -2.28 4.47 -9.55
C LEU A 174 -2.53 5.74 -8.75
N SER A 175 -3.77 6.00 -8.37
CA SER A 175 -4.18 7.28 -7.77
C SER A 175 -3.42 7.59 -6.47
N GLY A 176 -3.28 6.61 -5.58
CA GLY A 176 -2.56 6.74 -4.31
C GLY A 176 -1.08 7.11 -4.47
N PRO A 177 -0.24 6.27 -5.11
CA PRO A 177 1.18 6.56 -5.28
C PRO A 177 1.43 7.81 -6.12
N ALA A 178 0.61 8.11 -7.14
CA ALA A 178 0.75 9.34 -7.90
C ALA A 178 0.60 10.58 -7.01
N VAL A 179 -0.42 10.62 -6.15
CA VAL A 179 -0.65 11.73 -5.20
C VAL A 179 0.50 11.85 -4.18
N VAL A 180 1.01 10.71 -3.69
CA VAL A 180 2.19 10.70 -2.79
C VAL A 180 3.43 11.27 -3.51
N ILE A 181 3.70 10.85 -4.75
CA ILE A 181 4.83 11.33 -5.55
C ILE A 181 4.73 12.84 -5.74
N VAL A 182 3.57 13.37 -6.14
CA VAL A 182 3.36 14.81 -6.32
C VAL A 182 3.57 15.56 -5.01
N GLY A 183 2.99 15.08 -3.91
CA GLY A 183 3.17 15.68 -2.58
C GLY A 183 4.63 15.71 -2.13
N ALA A 184 5.36 14.61 -2.36
CA ALA A 184 6.77 14.50 -2.03
C ALA A 184 7.63 15.44 -2.88
N TRP A 185 7.37 15.49 -4.19
CA TRP A 185 8.08 16.36 -5.12
C TRP A 185 7.92 17.85 -4.78
N LEU A 186 6.70 18.28 -4.46
CA LEU A 186 6.42 19.65 -4.03
C LEU A 186 7.17 20.04 -2.75
N LEU A 187 7.26 19.13 -1.78
CA LEU A 187 7.98 19.38 -0.52
C LEU A 187 9.50 19.40 -0.69
N LEU A 188 10.05 18.56 -1.57
CA LEU A 188 11.48 18.54 -1.86
C LEU A 188 11.91 19.76 -2.68
N ASN A 189 11.10 20.20 -3.64
CA ASN A 189 11.40 21.34 -4.51
C ASN A 189 11.00 22.70 -3.94
N GLY A 190 10.02 22.74 -3.02
CA GLY A 190 9.69 23.95 -2.26
C GLY A 190 10.85 24.48 -1.40
N ARG A 191 11.95 23.71 -1.27
CA ARG A 191 13.23 24.15 -0.69
C ARG A 191 13.87 25.31 -1.47
N SER A 192 13.62 25.43 -2.77
CA SER A 192 14.31 26.40 -3.62
C SER A 192 13.82 27.84 -3.45
N GLY A 193 12.66 28.07 -2.83
CA GLY A 193 12.04 29.40 -2.75
C GLY A 193 12.15 30.16 -1.42
N VAL A 194 12.58 29.51 -0.33
CA VAL A 194 12.50 30.12 1.04
C VAL A 194 13.88 30.39 1.64
N GLY A 195 14.97 29.92 1.01
CA GLY A 195 16.34 30.12 1.50
C GLY A 195 17.02 31.44 1.13
N ALA A 196 16.45 32.24 0.22
CA ALA A 196 17.11 33.45 -0.30
C ALA A 196 16.74 34.76 0.43
N ALA A 197 15.77 34.76 1.36
CA ALA A 197 15.20 35.98 1.93
C ALA A 197 15.45 36.16 3.44
N ARG A 198 16.58 35.67 3.98
CA ARG A 198 16.96 35.96 5.36
C ARG A 198 18.47 36.11 5.54
N SER A 199 19.04 37.07 4.83
CA SER A 199 20.32 37.68 5.18
C SER A 199 20.07 39.18 5.31
N TYR A 200 19.62 39.61 6.49
CA TYR A 200 19.77 41.01 6.89
C TYR A 200 21.00 41.07 7.81
N PRO A 201 22.00 41.91 7.50
CA PRO A 201 23.09 42.15 8.42
C PRO A 201 22.53 42.86 9.65
N LYS A 202 22.86 42.35 10.83
CA LYS A 202 22.74 43.14 12.05
C LYS A 202 23.85 44.20 11.98
N VAL A 203 23.44 45.45 11.82
CA VAL A 203 24.24 46.64 12.14
C VAL A 203 24.18 46.84 13.64
#